data_AF-A0A8I1FRQ3-F1
#
_entry.id   AF-A0A8I1FRQ3-F1
#
_cell.length_a   1.000
_cell.length_b   1.000
_cell.length_c   1.000
_cell.angle_alpha   90.00
_cell.angle_beta   90.00
_cell.angle_gamma   90.00
#
_symmetry.space_group_name_H-M   'P 1'
#
loop_
_entity.id
_entity.type
_entity.pdbx_description
1 polymer ?
#
loop_
_entity_poly.entity_id
_entity_poly.type
_entity_poly.pdbx_seq_one_letter_code
_entity_poly.pdbx_strand_id
1 'polypeptide(L)'
;MHPIIEASRLMNNAQITRKAAIHANATTIFLWELSTGDTLEVVRTCSGFSSTELKHHSFNDRINYYQERRSAKVTGCYQQPA
;
A
#
# COMPACT_ATOMS: atom_id res chain seq x y z
N MET A 1 9.57 -13.12 -11.03
CA MET A 1 8.70 -12.01 -11.50
C MET A 1 8.92 -10.83 -10.55
N HIS A 2 9.11 -9.60 -11.05
CA HIS A 2 9.43 -8.44 -10.20
C HIS A 2 8.12 -7.79 -9.69
N PRO A 3 7.86 -7.67 -8.38
CA PRO A 3 6.58 -7.20 -7.84
C PRO A 3 6.12 -5.83 -8.34
N ILE A 4 7.03 -4.91 -8.66
CA ILE A 4 6.68 -3.63 -9.33
C ILE A 4 6.02 -3.84 -10.71
N ILE A 5 6.47 -4.84 -11.48
CA ILE A 5 5.89 -5.17 -12.79
C ILE A 5 4.49 -5.80 -12.60
N GLU A 6 4.28 -6.53 -11.52
CA GLU A 6 2.97 -7.08 -11.17
C GLU A 6 2.02 -5.97 -10.72
N ALA A 7 2.49 -5.07 -9.87
CA ALA A 7 1.77 -3.88 -9.45
C ALA A 7 1.30 -3.02 -10.63
N SER A 8 2.17 -2.79 -11.62
CA SER A 8 1.80 -2.02 -12.81
C SER A 8 0.73 -2.70 -13.66
N ARG A 9 0.70 -4.04 -13.70
CA ARG A 9 -0.36 -4.81 -14.38
C ARG A 9 -1.68 -4.68 -13.64
N LEU A 10 -1.65 -4.78 -12.31
CA LEU A 10 -2.85 -4.68 -11.46
C LEU A 10 -3.48 -3.28 -11.47
N MET A 11 -2.68 -2.24 -11.71
CA MET A 11 -3.21 -0.88 -11.86
C MET A 11 -4.17 -0.75 -13.05
N ASN A 12 -4.05 -1.55 -14.12
CA ASN A 12 -4.99 -1.59 -15.25
C ASN A 12 -5.55 -0.21 -15.70
N ASN A 13 -4.66 0.73 -16.04
CA ASN A 13 -4.95 2.14 -16.38
C ASN A 13 -5.45 3.05 -15.25
N ALA A 14 -5.66 2.53 -14.04
CA ALA A 14 -5.92 3.35 -12.85
C ALA A 14 -4.69 4.17 -12.46
N GLN A 15 -4.94 5.38 -11.97
CA GLN A 15 -3.91 6.29 -11.50
C GLN A 15 -3.74 6.16 -10.00
N ILE A 16 -2.53 6.35 -9.48
CA ILE A 16 -2.31 6.39 -8.04
C ILE A 16 -2.73 7.77 -7.52
N THR A 17 -3.73 7.81 -6.65
CA THR A 17 -4.28 9.04 -6.06
C THR A 17 -3.67 9.35 -4.69
N ARG A 18 -3.40 8.32 -3.88
CA ARG A 18 -2.78 8.44 -2.54
C ARG A 18 -1.72 7.38 -2.32
N LYS A 19 -0.72 7.70 -1.49
CA LYS A 19 0.38 6.78 -1.16
C LYS A 19 0.69 6.84 0.34
N ALA A 20 0.87 5.68 0.94
CA ALA A 20 1.42 5.52 2.27
C ALA A 20 2.48 4.40 2.29
N ALA A 21 3.37 4.48 3.27
CA ALA A 21 4.33 3.45 3.61
C ALA A 21 4.10 3.06 5.08
N ILE A 22 3.72 1.81 5.29
CA ILE A 22 3.51 1.21 6.60
C ILE A 22 4.78 0.43 6.95
N HIS A 23 5.45 0.84 8.02
CA HIS A 23 6.65 0.17 8.52
C HIS A 23 6.27 -0.82 9.61
N ALA A 24 6.45 -2.10 9.35
CA ALA A 24 6.21 -3.20 10.26
C ALA A 24 7.48 -4.04 10.41
N ASN A 25 8.23 -3.83 11.49
CA ASN A 25 9.51 -4.50 11.77
C ASN A 25 10.49 -4.36 10.58
N ALA A 26 10.98 -5.50 10.05
CA ALA A 26 11.89 -5.57 8.90
C ALA A 26 11.16 -5.49 7.53
N THR A 27 9.90 -5.09 7.52
CA THR A 27 9.05 -5.05 6.33
C THR A 27 8.41 -3.68 6.16
N THR A 28 8.42 -3.15 4.95
CA THR A 28 7.66 -1.96 4.56
C THR A 28 6.57 -2.37 3.59
N ILE A 29 5.33 -1.96 3.86
CA ILE A 29 4.20 -2.13 2.96
C ILE A 29 3.91 -0.78 2.33
N PHE A 30 4.08 -0.68 1.02
CA PHE A 30 3.61 0.48 0.26
C PHE A 30 2.14 0.27 -0.07
N LEU A 31 1.29 1.12 0.48
CA LEU A 31 -0.13 1.16 0.21
C LEU A 31 -0.41 2.30 -0.77
N TRP A 32 -0.98 1.99 -1.91
CA TRP A 32 -1.38 2.97 -2.92
C TRP A 32 -2.89 2.92 -3.10
N GLU A 33 -3.55 4.07 -3.08
CA GLU A 33 -4.92 4.17 -3.54
C GLU A 33 -4.93 4.39 -5.05
N LEU A 34 -5.79 3.66 -5.73
CA LEU A 34 -6.05 3.79 -7.15
C LEU A 34 -7.27 4.66 -7.40
N SER A 35 -7.33 5.30 -8.57
CA SER A 35 -8.47 6.13 -9.01
C SER A 35 -9.80 5.37 -9.09
N THR A 36 -9.78 4.04 -9.04
CA THR A 36 -10.97 3.18 -8.96
C THR A 36 -11.54 3.08 -7.54
N GLY A 37 -10.82 3.56 -6.53
CA GLY A 37 -11.13 3.38 -5.11
C GLY A 37 -10.53 2.11 -4.49
N ASP A 38 -9.92 1.24 -5.31
CA ASP A 38 -9.18 0.08 -4.82
C ASP A 38 -7.83 0.49 -4.20
N THR A 39 -7.25 -0.42 -3.43
CA THR A 39 -5.92 -0.25 -2.85
C THR A 39 -4.95 -1.32 -3.31
N LEU A 40 -3.74 -0.91 -3.62
CA LEU A 40 -2.64 -1.80 -3.98
C LEU A 40 -1.62 -1.85 -2.85
N GLU A 41 -1.25 -3.05 -2.44
CA GLU A 41 -0.24 -3.29 -1.41
C GLU A 41 0.99 -3.91 -2.04
N VAL A 42 2.14 -3.26 -1.87
CA VAL A 42 3.44 -3.78 -2.32
C VAL A 42 4.32 -3.97 -1.10
N VAL A 43 4.73 -5.20 -0.84
CA VAL A 43 5.52 -5.55 0.34
C VAL A 43 7.00 -5.62 -0.01
N ARG A 44 7.81 -4.93 0.78
CA ARG A 44 9.27 -4.93 0.71
C ARG A 44 9.85 -5.42 2.02
N THR A 45 10.76 -6.38 1.94
CA THR A 45 11.57 -6.89 3.05
C THR A 45 13.04 -6.51 2.83
N CYS A 46 13.92 -6.88 3.77
CA CYS A 46 15.37 -6.66 3.62
C CYS A 46 15.98 -7.34 2.38
N SER A 47 15.38 -8.43 1.88
CA SER A 47 15.83 -9.14 0.68
C SER A 47 15.25 -8.57 -0.63
N GLY A 48 14.44 -7.50 -0.56
CA GLY A 48 13.78 -6.89 -1.71
C GLY A 48 12.26 -6.98 -1.66
N PHE A 49 11.60 -6.84 -2.81
CA PHE A 49 10.15 -6.95 -2.88
C PHE A 49 9.70 -8.40 -2.75
N SER A 50 8.74 -8.65 -1.85
CA SER A 50 8.28 -10.00 -1.53
C SER A 50 6.89 -10.31 -2.10
N SER A 51 6.00 -9.32 -2.22
CA SER A 51 4.64 -9.55 -2.71
C SER A 51 3.95 -8.29 -3.22
N THR A 52 2.87 -8.49 -3.98
CA THR A 52 1.93 -7.45 -4.41
C THR A 52 0.52 -8.00 -4.33
N GLU A 53 -0.44 -7.19 -3.87
CA GLU A 53 -1.84 -7.60 -3.77
C GLU A 53 -2.79 -6.43 -4.02
N LEU A 54 -3.86 -6.68 -4.79
CA LEU A 54 -4.97 -5.74 -4.96
C LEU A 54 -6.03 -6.01 -3.90
N LYS A 55 -6.49 -4.95 -3.23
CA LYS A 55 -7.48 -5.00 -2.15
C LYS A 55 -8.67 -4.12 -2.53
N HIS A 56 -9.87 -4.70 -2.45
CA HIS A 56 -11.14 -4.00 -2.64
C HIS A 56 -11.61 -3.36 -1.33
N HIS A 57 -10.71 -2.62 -0.68
CA HIS A 57 -10.97 -1.91 0.56
C HIS A 57 -10.47 -0.48 0.44
N SER A 58 -11.15 0.45 1.12
CA SER A 58 -10.77 1.86 1.09
C SER A 58 -9.38 2.07 1.70
N PHE A 59 -8.68 3.10 1.21
CA PHE A 59 -7.36 3.47 1.72
C PHE A 59 -7.36 3.72 3.23
N ASN A 60 -8.38 4.42 3.74
CA ASN A 60 -8.47 4.75 5.16
C ASN A 60 -8.69 3.50 6.03
N ASP A 61 -9.54 2.56 5.58
CA ASP A 61 -9.76 1.31 6.32
C ASP A 61 -8.47 0.48 6.42
N ARG A 62 -7.67 0.47 5.35
CA ARG A 62 -6.36 -0.20 5.36
C ARG A 62 -5.37 0.50 6.28
N ILE A 63 -5.32 1.84 6.26
CA ILE A 63 -4.47 2.61 7.19
C ILE A 63 -4.84 2.30 8.64
N ASN A 64 -6.13 2.37 8.99
CA ASN A 64 -6.63 2.06 10.34
C ASN A 64 -6.30 0.62 10.72
N TYR A 65 -6.55 -0.34 9.83
CA TYR A 65 -6.19 -1.75 10.03
C TYR A 65 -4.70 -1.92 10.41
N TYR A 66 -3.80 -1.24 9.71
CA TYR A 66 -2.36 -1.35 9.99
C TYR A 66 -1.93 -0.61 11.26
N GLN A 67 -2.55 0.53 11.55
CA GLN A 67 -2.33 1.28 12.79
C GLN A 67 -2.77 0.46 14.01
N GLU A 68 -3.95 -0.14 13.95
CA GLU A 68 -4.54 -0.90 15.06
C GLU A 68 -3.88 -2.27 15.27
N ARG A 69 -3.67 -3.05 14.19
CA ARG A 69 -3.25 -4.46 14.33
C ARG A 69 -1.75 -4.69 14.40
N ARG A 70 -0.91 -3.74 13.98
CA ARG A 70 0.54 -4.01 13.86
C ARG A 70 1.46 -3.09 14.67
N SER A 71 0.92 -2.16 15.46
CA SER A 71 1.72 -1.06 16.04
C SER A 71 2.64 -0.43 14.99
N ALA A 72 2.20 -0.45 13.72
CA ALA A 72 3.04 -0.14 12.59
C ALA A 72 3.11 1.37 12.44
N LYS A 73 4.32 1.89 12.24
CA LYS A 73 4.49 3.32 11.97
C LYS A 73 4.07 3.58 10.54
N VAL A 74 2.97 4.30 10.35
CA VAL A 74 2.54 4.75 9.03
C VAL A 74 3.24 6.08 8.71
N THR A 75 3.82 6.18 7.52
CA THR A 75 4.51 7.39 7.03
C THR A 75 4.15 7.64 5.56
N GLY A 76 4.21 8.88 5.11
CA GLY A 76 3.94 9.25 3.72
C GLY A 76 3.00 10.44 3.60
N CYS A 77 2.78 10.91 2.36
CA CYS A 77 1.83 11.97 2.05
C CYS A 77 0.40 11.43 2.07
N TYR A 78 -0.10 11.05 3.24
CA TYR A 78 -1.53 10.86 3.48
C TYR A 78 -2.02 12.11 4.20
N GLN A 79 -2.34 13.16 3.44
CA GLN A 79 -3.11 14.25 4.04
C GLN A 79 -4.49 13.68 4.37
N GLN A 80 -4.82 13.59 5.66
CA GLN A 80 -6.22 13.56 6.07
C GLN A 80 -6.87 14.79 5.43
N PRO A 81 -7.88 14.64 4.57
CA PRO A 81 -8.69 15.79 4.20
C PRO A 81 -9.26 16.39 5.49
N ALA A 82 -9.11 17.70 5.63
CA ALA A 82 -9.64 18.47 6.76
C ALA A 82 -11.17 18.36 6.85
#